data_AF-A0A915HKQ5-F1
#
_entry.id   AF-A0A915HKQ5-F1
#
_cell.length_a   1.000
_cell.length_b   1.000
_cell.length_c   1.000
_cell.angle_alpha   90.00
_cell.angle_beta   90.00
_cell.angle_gamma   90.00
#
_symmetry.space_group_name_H-M   'P 1'
#
loop_
_entity.id
_entity.type
_entity.pdbx_description
1 polymer ?
#
loop_
_entity_poly.entity_id
_entity_poly.type
_entity_poly.pdbx_seq_one_letter_code
_entity_poly.pdbx_strand_id
1 'polypeptide(L)'
;MPVVFMVAEKPMLAHSIAKILSNNGARDRKGWNGACPVIEYEGSFRGKPAHFKMTSTCGHVMDCDKEGENICFEVIDAIRHVIRLAPDDSNIFRAKFSAISAKDINEAMRNLGRPNVNESLSVDARQELDLRIGCAFTRFQTKFFHSKYGDLDSSLVSFGPCQTPTLGFCVARYDQIQSFKPESYWVLQVSASHEKSDLKLEWSRSRLFDKDACHLFADRVKNAKEVFITDVSSEKRYKGRPAALNTVELMRIASSGLGMAPSHCMSIAEQLYTQGFISYPRTETTQYPQNFDARSLVKELESDAVLGPLASLTLSSGLHAARKGCDVGDHPPITPMKCDSTRRLSGDQFRLFEYIVQHFLATVTADEDFFLSGRVVLVPGFTAILNWTSVDDSNDDTKLPADLTIGQKLKISDVKVIERETTAPDYLTESELISLMEQHGIGTDASIPVHINNICQRNYVTVSSSGRKLIPTRLEHNSLEVKADLRRGKKLKR
;
A
#
# COMPACT_ATOMS: atom_id res chain seq x y z
N MET A 1 8.92 -43.03 -21.03
CA MET A 1 8.50 -41.62 -21.18
C MET A 1 9.38 -40.76 -20.27
N PRO A 2 9.96 -39.63 -20.73
CA PRO A 2 10.72 -38.75 -19.84
C PRO A 2 9.83 -38.22 -18.71
N VAL A 3 10.42 -38.01 -17.53
CA VAL A 3 9.73 -37.43 -16.38
C VAL A 3 10.08 -35.95 -16.29
N VAL A 4 9.08 -35.09 -16.26
CA VAL A 4 9.24 -33.65 -15.96
C VAL A 4 8.88 -33.45 -14.50
N PHE A 5 9.88 -33.07 -13.70
CA PHE A 5 9.68 -32.77 -12.29
C PHE A 5 9.42 -31.27 -12.11
N MET A 6 8.34 -30.94 -11.41
CA MET A 6 7.91 -29.56 -11.16
C MET A 6 7.76 -29.34 -9.66
N VAL A 7 8.19 -28.17 -9.19
CA VAL A 7 8.05 -27.76 -7.78
C VAL A 7 7.41 -26.38 -7.75
N ALA A 8 6.31 -26.25 -7.01
CA ALA A 8 5.65 -24.98 -6.75
C ALA A 8 5.88 -24.51 -5.30
N GLU A 9 5.52 -23.27 -5.00
CA GLU A 9 5.67 -22.73 -3.64
C GLU A 9 4.82 -23.44 -2.59
N LYS A 10 3.53 -23.52 -2.88
CA LYS A 10 2.49 -23.93 -1.92
C LYS A 10 1.77 -25.16 -2.45
N PRO A 11 1.27 -26.05 -1.57
CA PRO A 11 0.43 -27.17 -2.00
C PRO A 11 -0.78 -26.73 -2.84
N MET A 12 -1.44 -25.63 -2.47
CA MET A 12 -2.57 -25.10 -3.23
C MET A 12 -2.16 -24.62 -4.63
N LEU A 13 -1.02 -23.92 -4.75
CA LEU A 13 -0.48 -23.48 -6.02
C LEU A 13 -0.11 -24.70 -6.90
N ALA A 14 0.47 -25.73 -6.28
CA ALA A 14 0.79 -26.98 -6.96
C ALA A 14 -0.45 -27.63 -7.57
N HIS A 15 -1.54 -27.71 -6.79
CA HIS A 15 -2.82 -28.22 -7.27
C HIS A 15 -3.41 -27.37 -8.38
N SER A 16 -3.44 -26.04 -8.25
CA SER A 16 -4.01 -25.14 -9.25
C SER A 16 -3.28 -25.26 -10.59
N ILE A 17 -1.94 -25.21 -10.59
CA ILE A 17 -1.14 -25.33 -11.81
C ILE A 17 -1.31 -26.73 -12.44
N ALA A 18 -1.23 -27.80 -11.65
CA ALA A 18 -1.39 -29.16 -12.17
C ALA A 18 -2.80 -29.38 -12.74
N LYS A 19 -3.84 -28.83 -12.12
CA LYS A 19 -5.22 -28.88 -12.61
C LYS A 19 -5.37 -28.18 -13.96
N ILE A 20 -4.75 -27.02 -14.12
CA ILE A 20 -4.72 -26.27 -15.39
C ILE A 20 -3.99 -27.08 -16.47
N LEU A 21 -2.75 -27.53 -16.19
CA LEU A 21 -1.90 -28.19 -17.19
C LEU A 21 -2.40 -29.58 -17.59
N SER A 22 -3.14 -30.26 -16.72
CA SER A 22 -3.72 -31.59 -16.97
C SER A 22 -5.14 -31.55 -17.51
N ASN A 23 -5.75 -30.37 -17.72
CA ASN A 23 -7.18 -30.23 -18.01
C ASN A 23 -8.07 -31.00 -17.02
N ASN A 24 -7.78 -30.89 -15.72
CA ASN A 24 -8.40 -31.63 -14.61
C ASN A 24 -8.11 -33.15 -14.58
N GLY A 25 -7.17 -33.66 -15.39
CA GLY A 25 -6.81 -35.07 -15.45
C GLY A 25 -5.74 -35.53 -14.45
N ALA A 26 -5.24 -34.63 -13.59
CA ALA A 26 -4.21 -34.95 -12.62
C ALA A 26 -4.70 -35.86 -11.48
N ARG A 27 -3.82 -36.75 -11.03
CA ARG A 27 -4.03 -37.60 -9.85
C ARG A 27 -3.08 -37.19 -8.75
N ASP A 28 -3.58 -37.07 -7.53
CA ASP A 28 -2.78 -36.74 -6.37
C ASP A 28 -2.57 -37.95 -5.45
N ARG A 29 -1.43 -37.95 -4.77
CA ARG A 29 -1.15 -38.85 -3.65
C ARG A 29 -0.46 -38.08 -2.54
N LYS A 30 -0.64 -38.53 -1.30
CA LYS A 30 0.05 -37.93 -0.16
C LYS A 30 1.57 -38.08 -0.31
N GLY A 31 2.29 -36.97 -0.11
CA GLY A 31 3.73 -37.00 0.03
C GLY A 31 4.15 -37.60 1.38
N TRP A 32 5.44 -37.90 1.52
CA TRP A 32 5.97 -38.54 2.71
C TRP A 32 5.78 -37.72 4.00
N ASN A 33 5.84 -36.39 3.89
CA ASN A 33 5.61 -35.47 5.02
C ASN A 33 4.12 -35.20 5.31
N GLY A 34 3.19 -35.77 4.54
CA GLY A 34 1.75 -35.58 4.69
C GLY A 34 1.20 -34.20 4.27
N ALA A 35 2.05 -33.18 4.12
CA ALA A 35 1.64 -31.80 3.83
C ALA A 35 1.81 -31.40 2.36
N CYS A 36 2.89 -31.87 1.72
CA CYS A 36 3.26 -31.48 0.36
C CYS A 36 2.92 -32.68 -0.59
N PRO A 37 1.84 -32.60 -1.38
CA PRO A 37 1.35 -33.72 -2.19
C PRO A 37 2.27 -33.99 -3.39
N VAL A 38 2.15 -35.20 -3.96
CA VAL A 38 2.72 -35.52 -5.27
C VAL A 38 1.56 -35.65 -6.25
N ILE A 39 1.56 -34.80 -7.26
CA ILE A 39 0.53 -34.70 -8.28
C ILE A 39 1.13 -35.21 -9.59
N GLU A 40 0.48 -36.18 -10.22
CA GLU A 40 0.99 -36.85 -11.41
C GLU A 40 -0.02 -36.76 -12.56
N TYR A 41 0.47 -36.48 -13.77
CA TYR A 41 -0.33 -36.44 -14.99
C TYR A 41 0.52 -36.68 -16.23
N GLU A 42 -0.10 -37.15 -17.31
CA GLU A 42 0.55 -37.25 -18.61
C GLU A 42 0.28 -36.00 -19.45
N GLY A 43 1.26 -35.57 -20.22
CA GLY A 43 1.13 -34.38 -21.07
C GLY A 43 2.21 -34.32 -22.14
N SER A 44 2.30 -33.17 -22.80
CA SER A 44 3.35 -32.89 -23.79
C SER A 44 4.33 -31.85 -23.22
N PHE A 45 5.62 -32.16 -23.27
CA PHE A 45 6.68 -31.23 -22.93
C PHE A 45 7.57 -31.01 -24.16
N ARG A 46 7.64 -29.76 -24.63
CA ARG A 46 8.44 -29.38 -25.83
C ARG A 46 8.14 -30.28 -27.05
N GLY A 47 6.86 -30.59 -27.25
CA GLY A 47 6.39 -31.40 -28.39
C GLY A 47 6.56 -32.92 -28.24
N LYS A 48 6.99 -33.42 -27.07
CA LYS A 48 7.15 -34.86 -26.80
C LYS A 48 6.26 -35.30 -25.63
N PRO A 49 5.68 -36.52 -25.67
CA PRO A 49 4.98 -37.08 -24.51
C PRO A 49 5.90 -37.15 -23.29
N ALA A 50 5.40 -36.71 -22.14
CA ALA A 50 6.11 -36.66 -20.88
C ALA A 50 5.20 -37.01 -19.71
N HIS A 51 5.79 -37.62 -18.68
CA HIS A 51 5.13 -37.86 -17.39
C HIS A 51 5.47 -36.71 -16.46
N PHE A 52 4.48 -35.94 -16.02
CA PHE A 52 4.68 -34.84 -15.09
C PHE A 52 4.54 -35.33 -13.66
N LYS A 53 5.50 -34.98 -12.82
CA LYS A 53 5.44 -35.15 -11.36
C LYS A 53 5.61 -33.79 -10.73
N MET A 54 4.57 -33.33 -10.05
CA MET A 54 4.53 -32.01 -9.46
C MET A 54 4.38 -32.11 -7.94
N THR A 55 5.13 -31.30 -7.21
CA THR A 55 5.02 -31.17 -5.77
C THR A 55 5.18 -29.69 -5.36
N SER A 56 5.30 -29.43 -4.07
CA SER A 56 5.55 -28.09 -3.56
C SER A 56 6.59 -28.07 -2.44
N THR A 57 7.18 -26.91 -2.20
CA THR A 57 7.81 -26.60 -0.92
C THR A 57 6.74 -26.50 0.19
N CYS A 58 7.17 -26.55 1.45
CA CYS A 58 6.31 -26.34 2.59
C CYS A 58 6.69 -24.98 3.21
N GLY A 59 6.15 -23.89 2.67
CA GLY A 59 6.52 -22.51 3.03
C GLY A 59 5.84 -21.45 2.15
N HIS A 60 6.09 -20.17 2.45
CA HIS A 60 5.48 -19.00 1.80
C HIS A 60 6.44 -18.27 0.84
N VAL A 61 7.19 -18.95 -0.06
CA VAL A 61 8.26 -18.25 -0.79
C VAL A 61 8.74 -18.91 -2.13
N MET A 62 7.91 -19.03 -3.18
CA MET A 62 8.30 -19.38 -4.57
C MET A 62 7.34 -18.71 -5.56
N ASP A 63 7.09 -17.44 -5.32
CA ASP A 63 6.50 -16.57 -6.32
C ASP A 63 7.59 -16.13 -7.30
N CYS A 64 7.24 -15.27 -8.25
CA CYS A 64 8.18 -14.76 -9.25
C CYS A 64 8.92 -13.50 -8.78
N ASP A 65 9.20 -13.41 -7.48
CA ASP A 65 10.03 -12.38 -6.85
C ASP A 65 11.43 -12.92 -6.49
N LYS A 66 12.28 -12.05 -5.94
CA LYS A 66 13.66 -12.40 -5.57
C LYS A 66 13.72 -13.56 -4.56
N GLU A 67 12.81 -13.55 -3.59
CA GLU A 67 12.76 -14.60 -2.56
C GLU A 67 12.38 -15.95 -3.18
N GLY A 68 11.41 -15.95 -4.10
CA GLY A 68 11.04 -17.17 -4.81
C GLY A 68 12.11 -17.70 -5.76
N GLU A 69 12.94 -16.81 -6.31
CA GLU A 69 14.13 -17.21 -7.05
C GLU A 69 15.18 -17.86 -6.15
N ASN A 70 15.40 -17.35 -4.93
CA ASN A 70 16.32 -17.94 -3.95
C ASN A 70 15.92 -19.37 -3.56
N ILE A 71 14.64 -19.59 -3.26
CA ILE A 71 14.15 -20.94 -2.96
C ILE A 71 14.23 -21.87 -4.18
N CYS A 72 14.05 -21.34 -5.40
CA CYS A 72 14.28 -22.15 -6.59
C CYS A 72 15.69 -22.74 -6.61
N PHE A 73 16.71 -21.98 -6.20
CA PHE A 73 18.09 -22.47 -6.07
C PHE A 73 18.28 -23.44 -4.89
N GLU A 74 17.62 -23.22 -3.74
CA GLU A 74 17.62 -24.19 -2.63
C GLU A 74 17.05 -25.55 -3.07
N VAL A 75 15.95 -25.54 -3.83
CA VAL A 75 15.33 -26.76 -4.38
C VAL A 75 16.27 -27.45 -5.37
N ILE A 76 16.92 -26.69 -6.26
CA ILE A 76 17.91 -27.23 -7.21
C ILE A 76 19.04 -27.93 -6.47
N ASP A 77 19.58 -27.32 -5.41
CA ASP A 77 20.66 -27.89 -4.62
C ASP A 77 20.21 -29.15 -3.86
N ALA A 78 19.02 -29.12 -3.25
CA ALA A 78 18.46 -30.25 -2.51
C ALA A 78 18.23 -31.50 -3.38
N ILE A 79 17.84 -31.33 -4.65
CA ILE A 79 17.55 -32.45 -5.57
C ILE A 79 18.73 -32.85 -6.44
N ARG A 80 19.85 -32.11 -6.40
CA ARG A 80 21.02 -32.29 -7.27
C ARG A 80 21.60 -33.70 -7.23
N HIS A 81 21.53 -34.34 -6.07
CA HIS A 81 22.03 -35.71 -5.85
C HIS A 81 21.05 -36.81 -6.29
N VAL A 82 19.79 -36.46 -6.57
CA VAL A 82 18.70 -37.41 -6.87
C VAL A 82 18.29 -37.35 -8.35
N ILE A 83 18.35 -36.18 -8.96
CA ILE A 83 18.01 -35.97 -10.36
C ILE A 83 19.28 -35.96 -11.21
N ARG A 84 19.25 -36.65 -12.36
CA ARG A 84 20.31 -36.57 -13.36
C ARG A 84 20.26 -35.21 -14.06
N LEU A 85 20.95 -34.23 -13.49
CA LEU A 85 21.14 -32.92 -14.13
C LEU A 85 22.13 -33.04 -15.29
N ALA A 86 21.91 -32.21 -16.32
CA ALA A 86 22.90 -32.05 -17.37
C ALA A 86 24.15 -31.37 -16.77
N PRO A 87 25.38 -31.63 -17.28
CA PRO A 87 26.60 -31.04 -16.73
C PRO A 87 26.62 -29.50 -16.71
N ASP A 88 25.82 -28.89 -17.58
CA ASP A 88 25.63 -27.45 -17.74
C ASP A 88 24.28 -26.96 -17.18
N ASP A 89 23.60 -27.79 -16.38
CA ASP A 89 22.26 -27.55 -15.85
C ASP A 89 21.21 -27.21 -16.94
N SER A 90 21.47 -27.62 -18.19
CA SER A 90 20.62 -27.29 -19.35
C SER A 90 19.22 -27.88 -19.30
N ASN A 91 18.94 -28.78 -18.35
CA ASN A 91 17.62 -29.35 -18.09
C ASN A 91 16.86 -28.69 -16.93
N ILE A 92 17.37 -27.59 -16.36
CA ILE A 92 16.68 -26.79 -15.34
C ILE A 92 16.00 -25.58 -15.97
N PHE A 93 14.71 -25.39 -15.69
CA PHE A 93 13.89 -24.34 -16.27
C PHE A 93 13.13 -23.57 -15.19
N ARG A 94 12.90 -22.28 -15.42
CA ARG A 94 12.08 -21.41 -14.58
C ARG A 94 10.85 -20.97 -15.35
N ALA A 95 9.67 -21.33 -14.86
CA ALA A 95 8.41 -20.80 -15.35
C ALA A 95 8.11 -19.48 -14.64
N LYS A 96 7.93 -18.39 -15.40
CA LYS A 96 7.57 -17.07 -14.88
C LYS A 96 6.14 -16.72 -15.25
N PHE A 97 5.32 -16.34 -14.28
CA PHE A 97 3.92 -15.96 -14.48
C PHE A 97 3.48 -14.96 -13.42
N SER A 98 2.57 -14.05 -13.78
CA SER A 98 2.05 -12.99 -12.90
C SER A 98 0.61 -13.22 -12.45
N ALA A 99 -0.02 -14.30 -12.93
CA ALA A 99 -1.37 -14.71 -12.55
C ALA A 99 -1.53 -16.23 -12.67
N ILE A 100 -2.40 -16.81 -11.83
CA ILE A 100 -2.74 -18.25 -11.87
C ILE A 100 -3.97 -18.44 -12.77
N SER A 101 -3.81 -18.13 -14.06
CA SER A 101 -4.84 -18.34 -15.08
C SER A 101 -4.40 -19.43 -16.06
N ALA A 102 -5.36 -20.07 -16.74
CA ALA A 102 -5.03 -21.06 -17.76
C ALA A 102 -4.18 -20.46 -18.89
N LYS A 103 -4.43 -19.20 -19.25
CA LYS A 103 -3.67 -18.49 -20.30
C LYS A 103 -2.21 -18.28 -19.85
N ASP A 104 -2.02 -17.68 -18.68
CA ASP A 104 -0.70 -17.31 -18.15
C ASP A 104 0.17 -18.54 -17.88
N ILE A 105 -0.39 -19.58 -17.27
CA ILE A 105 0.36 -20.82 -16.96
C ILE A 105 0.78 -21.56 -18.24
N ASN A 106 -0.12 -21.66 -19.24
CA ASN A 106 0.24 -22.28 -20.52
C ASN A 106 1.24 -21.43 -21.33
N GLU A 107 1.22 -20.11 -21.19
CA GLU A 107 2.22 -19.23 -21.78
C GLU A 107 3.59 -19.39 -21.10
N ALA A 108 3.63 -19.43 -19.77
CA ALA A 108 4.85 -19.67 -19.00
C ALA A 108 5.51 -21.00 -19.35
N MET A 109 4.72 -22.07 -19.52
CA MET A 109 5.24 -23.39 -19.93
C MET A 109 5.76 -23.44 -21.36
N ARG A 110 5.28 -22.55 -22.25
CA ARG A 110 5.80 -22.41 -23.62
C ARG A 110 7.07 -21.57 -23.66
N ASN A 111 7.20 -20.58 -22.78
CA ASN A 111 8.28 -19.60 -22.73
C ASN A 111 9.18 -19.79 -21.50
N LEU A 112 9.60 -21.03 -21.25
CA LEU A 112 10.45 -21.35 -20.10
C LEU A 112 11.81 -20.64 -20.18
N GLY A 113 12.17 -19.95 -19.10
CA GLY A 113 13.47 -19.31 -18.93
C GLY A 113 14.46 -20.19 -18.15
N ARG A 114 15.60 -19.59 -17.81
CA ARG A 114 16.57 -20.13 -16.84
C ARG A 114 16.38 -19.44 -15.48
N PRO A 115 16.63 -20.13 -14.36
CA PRO A 115 16.71 -19.47 -13.07
C PRO A 115 17.81 -18.39 -13.05
N ASN A 116 17.55 -17.27 -12.38
CA ASN A 116 18.46 -16.14 -12.26
C ASN A 116 19.28 -16.21 -10.96
N VAL A 117 20.54 -16.66 -11.07
CA VAL A 117 21.42 -16.80 -9.92
C VAL A 117 21.71 -15.48 -9.20
N ASN A 118 21.70 -14.35 -9.91
CA ASN A 118 22.01 -13.05 -9.30
C ASN A 118 20.88 -12.56 -8.39
N GLU A 119 19.62 -12.86 -8.74
CA GLU A 119 18.47 -12.58 -7.87
C GLU A 119 18.56 -13.42 -6.59
N SER A 120 18.87 -14.72 -6.71
CA SER A 120 19.10 -15.61 -5.56
C SER A 120 20.25 -15.11 -4.66
N LEU A 121 21.42 -14.83 -5.23
CA LEU A 121 22.59 -14.34 -4.48
C LEU A 121 22.34 -13.00 -3.79
N SER A 122 21.47 -12.14 -4.35
CA SER A 122 21.07 -10.89 -3.71
C SER A 122 20.27 -11.15 -2.42
N VAL A 123 19.44 -12.19 -2.40
CA VAL A 123 18.68 -12.61 -1.22
C VAL A 123 19.62 -13.25 -0.20
N ASP A 124 20.54 -14.12 -0.61
CA ASP A 124 21.55 -14.71 0.28
C ASP A 124 22.37 -13.62 1.00
N ALA A 125 22.84 -12.63 0.24
CA ALA A 125 23.58 -11.50 0.79
C ALA A 125 22.73 -10.71 1.81
N ARG A 126 21.46 -10.46 1.50
CA ARG A 126 20.52 -9.78 2.41
C ARG A 126 20.30 -10.60 3.69
N GLN A 127 20.01 -11.90 3.57
CA GLN A 127 19.81 -12.81 4.70
C GLN A 127 21.04 -12.85 5.61
N GLU A 128 22.24 -12.94 5.03
CA GLU A 128 23.49 -12.96 5.78
C GLU A 128 23.73 -11.65 6.54
N LEU A 129 23.52 -10.50 5.89
CA LEU A 129 23.66 -9.18 6.52
C LEU A 129 22.65 -9.00 7.65
N ASP A 130 21.38 -9.32 7.41
CA ASP A 130 20.31 -9.25 8.41
C ASP A 130 20.63 -10.13 9.63
N LEU A 131 21.12 -11.35 9.40
CA LEU A 131 21.51 -12.27 10.47
C LEU A 131 22.71 -11.75 11.27
N ARG A 132 23.80 -11.37 10.58
CA ARG A 132 25.04 -10.92 11.24
C ARG A 132 24.81 -9.65 12.05
N ILE A 133 24.20 -8.63 11.42
CA ILE A 133 23.94 -7.34 12.07
C ILE A 133 22.87 -7.52 13.15
N GLY A 134 21.75 -8.17 12.82
CA GLY A 134 20.66 -8.39 13.78
C GLY A 134 21.11 -9.15 15.01
N CYS A 135 21.85 -10.25 14.85
CA CYS A 135 22.36 -11.04 15.96
C CYS A 135 23.37 -10.28 16.83
N ALA A 136 24.35 -9.62 16.19
CA ALA A 136 25.38 -8.87 16.91
C ALA A 136 24.77 -7.75 17.77
N PHE A 137 23.94 -6.89 17.18
CA PHE A 137 23.34 -5.76 17.89
C PHE A 137 22.27 -6.17 18.89
N THR A 138 21.44 -7.17 18.56
CA THR A 138 20.45 -7.72 19.50
C THR A 138 21.13 -8.25 20.76
N ARG A 139 22.18 -9.08 20.60
CA ARG A 139 22.92 -9.63 21.74
C ARG A 139 23.60 -8.55 22.57
N PHE A 140 24.22 -7.58 21.90
CA PHE A 140 24.86 -6.44 22.58
C PHE A 140 23.85 -5.65 23.40
N GLN A 141 22.78 -5.17 22.77
CA GLN A 141 21.83 -4.26 23.42
C GLN A 141 20.99 -4.98 24.48
N THR A 142 20.57 -6.22 24.25
CA THR A 142 19.84 -7.02 25.27
C THR A 142 20.69 -7.19 26.52
N LYS A 143 21.97 -7.60 26.38
CA LYS A 143 22.88 -7.73 27.54
C LYS A 143 23.16 -6.40 28.23
N PHE A 144 23.37 -5.35 27.45
CA PHE A 144 23.66 -4.01 27.97
C PHE A 144 22.48 -3.47 28.80
N PHE A 145 21.25 -3.58 28.29
CA PHE A 145 20.06 -3.04 28.94
C PHE A 145 19.54 -3.90 30.09
N HIS A 146 19.65 -5.23 30.01
CA HIS A 146 19.35 -6.13 31.14
C HIS A 146 20.17 -5.74 32.39
N SER A 147 21.44 -5.35 32.22
CA SER A 147 22.29 -4.96 33.36
C SER A 147 21.93 -3.60 33.99
N LYS A 148 21.09 -2.80 33.34
CA LYS A 148 20.80 -1.41 33.73
C LYS A 148 19.36 -1.16 34.19
N TYR A 149 18.42 -1.98 33.74
CA TYR A 149 17.00 -1.81 34.03
C TYR A 149 16.44 -3.13 34.57
N GLY A 150 16.19 -3.20 35.88
CA GLY A 150 15.74 -4.42 36.57
C GLY A 150 14.37 -4.94 36.11
N ASP A 151 13.51 -4.06 35.59
CA ASP A 151 12.18 -4.44 35.05
C ASP A 151 12.22 -4.99 33.62
N LEU A 152 13.40 -5.02 32.98
CA LEU A 152 13.57 -5.54 31.61
C LEU A 152 13.76 -7.05 31.57
N ASP A 153 13.68 -7.73 32.72
CA ASP A 153 14.16 -9.09 33.03
C ASP A 153 13.64 -10.24 32.13
N SER A 154 12.73 -9.96 31.18
CA SER A 154 12.18 -10.95 30.24
C SER A 154 12.10 -10.51 28.78
N SER A 155 12.52 -9.28 28.43
CA SER A 155 12.26 -8.74 27.08
C SER A 155 13.51 -8.72 26.20
N LEU A 156 13.52 -9.57 25.17
CA LEU A 156 14.52 -9.53 24.11
C LEU A 156 14.50 -8.17 23.40
N VAL A 157 15.56 -7.39 23.55
CA VAL A 157 15.70 -6.12 22.81
C VAL A 157 16.34 -6.43 21.47
N SER A 158 15.53 -6.68 20.46
CA SER A 158 15.96 -6.96 19.08
C SER A 158 16.41 -5.73 18.28
N PHE A 159 17.32 -5.96 17.35
CA PHE A 159 17.80 -4.99 16.38
C PHE A 159 17.63 -5.54 14.97
N GLY A 160 17.19 -4.70 14.04
CA GLY A 160 17.15 -5.02 12.62
C GLY A 160 17.59 -3.81 11.78
N PRO A 161 18.37 -4.01 10.70
CA PRO A 161 18.86 -2.92 9.85
C PRO A 161 17.74 -2.02 9.30
N CYS A 162 16.63 -2.60 8.85
CA CYS A 162 15.45 -1.85 8.40
C CYS A 162 14.44 -1.58 9.51
N GLN A 163 14.31 -2.47 10.51
CA GLN A 163 13.42 -2.28 11.66
C GLN A 163 13.75 -1.00 12.44
N THR A 164 15.04 -0.71 12.63
CA THR A 164 15.51 0.43 13.42
C THR A 164 15.18 1.80 12.80
N PRO A 165 15.42 2.06 11.49
CA PRO A 165 15.00 3.31 10.87
C PRO A 165 13.47 3.41 10.73
N THR A 166 12.74 2.30 10.50
CA THR A 166 11.26 2.31 10.52
C THR A 166 10.73 2.82 11.86
N LEU A 167 11.25 2.28 12.95
CA LEU A 167 10.95 2.77 14.30
C LEU A 167 11.40 4.23 14.51
N GLY A 168 12.56 4.58 13.96
CA GLY A 168 13.12 5.93 14.04
C GLY A 168 12.16 7.01 13.53
N PHE A 169 11.34 6.74 12.51
CA PHE A 169 10.29 7.67 12.07
C PHE A 169 9.23 7.91 13.15
N CYS A 170 8.75 6.85 13.81
CA CYS A 170 7.78 6.96 14.89
C CYS A 170 8.33 7.74 16.08
N VAL A 171 9.58 7.48 16.47
CA VAL A 171 10.24 8.19 17.57
C VAL A 171 10.52 9.64 17.21
N ALA A 172 10.96 9.94 15.99
CA ALA A 172 11.14 11.32 15.54
C ALA A 172 9.83 12.11 15.59
N ARG A 173 8.70 11.51 15.19
CA ARG A 173 7.37 12.13 15.33
C ARG A 173 7.00 12.33 16.80
N TYR A 174 7.26 11.34 17.66
CA TYR A 174 7.04 11.46 19.09
C TYR A 174 7.83 12.64 19.69
N ASP A 175 9.12 12.76 19.38
CA ASP A 175 9.97 13.85 19.86
C ASP A 175 9.48 15.22 19.37
N GLN A 176 9.00 15.30 18.12
CA GLN A 176 8.37 16.51 17.59
C GLN A 176 7.14 16.90 18.41
N ILE A 177 6.30 15.93 18.82
CA ILE A 177 5.12 16.17 19.64
C ILE A 177 5.50 16.64 21.04
N GLN A 178 6.46 15.98 21.69
CA GLN A 178 6.87 16.31 23.06
C GLN A 178 7.62 17.64 23.16
N SER A 179 8.42 17.98 22.15
CA SER A 179 9.19 19.23 22.10
C SER A 179 8.37 20.42 21.57
N PHE A 180 7.16 20.17 21.07
CA PHE A 180 6.29 21.21 20.53
C PHE A 180 5.85 22.17 21.64
N LYS A 181 6.03 23.47 21.40
CA LYS A 181 5.54 24.54 22.27
C LYS A 181 4.41 25.25 21.55
N PRO A 182 3.17 25.17 22.05
CA PRO A 182 2.06 25.93 21.48
C PRO A 182 2.38 27.42 21.50
N GLU A 183 2.12 28.07 20.37
CA GLU A 183 2.19 29.52 20.25
C GLU A 183 0.78 30.04 19.99
N SER A 184 0.35 31.02 20.79
CA SER A 184 -0.91 31.72 20.56
C SER A 184 -0.84 32.51 19.26
N TYR A 185 -1.92 32.43 18.50
CA TYR A 185 -2.12 33.22 17.30
C TYR A 185 -3.55 33.73 17.24
N TRP A 186 -3.73 34.85 16.56
CA TRP A 186 -5.00 35.52 16.40
C TRP A 186 -5.42 35.48 14.94
N VAL A 187 -6.67 35.09 14.72
CA VAL A 187 -7.33 35.09 13.43
C VAL A 187 -8.38 36.18 13.43
N LEU A 188 -8.41 36.96 12.35
CA LEU A 188 -9.47 37.92 12.10
C LEU A 188 -10.60 37.22 11.35
N GLN A 189 -11.72 36.98 12.03
CA GLN A 189 -12.93 36.44 11.42
C GLN A 189 -13.88 37.59 11.12
N VAL A 190 -14.21 37.77 9.85
CA VAL A 190 -15.12 38.81 9.38
C VAL A 190 -16.34 38.15 8.76
N SER A 191 -17.52 38.58 9.16
CA SER A 191 -18.77 38.21 8.51
C SER A 191 -19.30 39.41 7.74
N ALA A 192 -19.74 39.19 6.51
CA ALA A 192 -20.42 40.20 5.71
C ALA A 192 -21.78 39.68 5.26
N SER A 193 -22.82 40.51 5.40
CA SER A 193 -24.17 40.14 5.01
C SER A 193 -24.33 40.16 3.49
N HIS A 194 -24.88 39.07 2.96
CA HIS A 194 -25.25 38.91 1.57
C HIS A 194 -26.69 38.36 1.50
N GLU A 195 -27.63 39.20 1.07
CA GLU A 195 -29.07 38.89 1.06
C GLU A 195 -29.61 38.35 2.41
N LYS A 196 -29.91 37.04 2.49
CA LYS A 196 -30.47 36.34 3.65
C LYS A 196 -29.43 35.51 4.43
N SER A 197 -28.16 35.54 4.04
CA SER A 197 -27.08 34.80 4.70
C SER A 197 -25.89 35.70 5.04
N ASP A 198 -25.11 35.29 6.03
CA ASP A 198 -23.83 35.91 6.35
C ASP A 198 -22.70 35.09 5.72
N LEU A 199 -21.82 35.76 4.98
CA LEU A 199 -20.62 35.17 4.40
C LEU A 199 -19.47 35.30 5.38
N LYS A 200 -18.89 34.17 5.79
CA LYS A 200 -17.64 34.12 6.55
C LYS A 200 -16.48 34.39 5.58
N LEU A 201 -15.78 35.49 5.79
CA LEU A 201 -14.63 35.88 4.99
C LEU A 201 -13.34 35.34 5.62
N GLU A 202 -12.48 34.73 4.81
CA GLU A 202 -11.14 34.35 5.22
C GLU A 202 -10.16 35.49 5.00
N TRP A 203 -9.36 35.78 6.03
CA TRP A 203 -8.35 36.82 5.94
C TRP A 203 -7.14 36.34 5.12
N SER A 204 -6.71 37.12 4.14
CA SER A 204 -5.57 36.78 3.27
C SER A 204 -4.24 36.58 4.00
N ARG A 205 -4.06 37.22 5.17
CA ARG A 205 -2.89 36.99 6.04
C ARG A 205 -2.99 35.70 6.86
N SER A 206 -4.14 35.03 6.82
CA SER A 206 -4.50 33.83 7.57
C SER A 206 -4.51 34.03 9.10
N ARG A 207 -3.36 34.32 9.71
CA ARG A 207 -3.20 34.52 11.16
C ARG A 207 -2.03 35.45 11.50
N LEU A 208 -2.03 36.01 12.71
CA LEU A 208 -0.89 36.74 13.29
C LEU A 208 -0.52 36.19 14.67
N PHE A 209 0.76 36.24 15.03
CA PHE A 209 1.27 35.91 16.38
C PHE A 209 1.43 37.14 17.28
N ASP A 210 0.91 38.29 16.84
CA ASP A 210 0.90 39.53 17.60
C ASP A 210 -0.55 39.99 17.77
N LYS A 211 -0.97 40.05 19.04
CA LYS A 211 -2.34 40.39 19.43
C LYS A 211 -2.69 41.83 19.08
N ASP A 212 -1.79 42.77 19.35
CA ASP A 212 -2.04 44.20 19.16
C ASP A 212 -2.11 44.54 17.67
N ALA A 213 -1.23 43.93 16.87
CA ALA A 213 -1.30 44.02 15.42
C ALA A 213 -2.63 43.49 14.88
N CYS A 214 -3.12 42.35 15.40
CA CYS A 214 -4.40 41.79 14.97
C CYS A 214 -5.58 42.72 15.34
N HIS A 215 -5.58 43.28 16.55
CA HIS A 215 -6.59 44.27 16.97
C HIS A 215 -6.55 45.55 16.12
N LEU A 216 -5.36 46.05 15.76
CA LEU A 216 -5.23 47.20 14.86
C LEU A 216 -5.91 46.93 13.50
N PHE A 217 -5.75 45.73 12.94
CA PHE A 217 -6.45 45.35 11.70
C PHE A 217 -7.96 45.21 11.92
N ALA A 218 -8.37 44.59 13.03
CA ALA A 218 -9.79 44.45 13.37
C ALA A 218 -10.49 45.82 13.47
N ASP A 219 -9.86 46.79 14.11
CA ASP A 219 -10.42 48.14 14.26
C ASP A 219 -10.50 48.88 12.92
N ARG A 220 -9.50 48.72 12.04
CA ARG A 220 -9.57 49.24 10.66
C ARG A 220 -10.75 48.65 9.89
N VAL A 221 -10.99 47.35 10.01
CA VAL A 221 -12.10 46.67 9.33
C VAL A 221 -13.45 47.10 9.92
N LYS A 222 -13.58 47.19 11.24
CA LYS A 222 -14.78 47.71 11.91
C LYS A 222 -15.12 49.14 11.47
N ASN A 223 -14.09 49.99 11.30
CA ASN A 223 -14.27 51.37 10.85
C ASN A 223 -14.66 51.49 9.38
N ALA A 224 -14.24 50.54 8.53
CA ALA A 224 -14.58 50.53 7.10
C ALA A 224 -16.07 50.28 6.83
N LYS A 225 -16.75 49.50 7.70
CA LYS A 225 -18.19 49.12 7.66
C LYS A 225 -18.67 48.33 6.43
N GLU A 226 -17.98 48.46 5.30
CA GLU A 226 -18.29 47.82 4.02
C GLU A 226 -17.01 47.18 3.44
N VAL A 227 -17.19 46.09 2.70
CA VAL A 227 -16.15 45.47 1.86
C VAL A 227 -16.62 45.43 0.42
N PHE A 228 -15.65 45.38 -0.50
CA PHE A 228 -15.89 45.32 -1.94
C PHE A 228 -15.35 44.03 -2.50
N ILE A 229 -16.12 43.39 -3.36
CA ILE A 229 -15.63 42.26 -4.15
C ILE A 229 -14.67 42.81 -5.20
N THR A 230 -13.39 42.49 -5.08
CA THR A 230 -12.33 42.99 -5.98
C THR A 230 -12.09 42.06 -7.16
N ASP A 231 -12.33 40.77 -6.98
CA ASP A 231 -12.16 39.73 -7.98
C ASP A 231 -13.11 38.57 -7.71
N VAL A 232 -13.60 37.92 -8.77
CA VAL A 232 -14.36 36.67 -8.71
C VAL A 232 -13.77 35.72 -9.74
N SER A 233 -12.93 34.81 -9.28
CA SER A 233 -12.29 33.80 -10.13
C SER A 233 -12.99 32.45 -9.98
N SER A 234 -13.33 31.82 -11.10
CA SER A 234 -13.72 30.40 -11.15
C SER A 234 -12.67 29.64 -11.94
N GLU A 235 -12.00 28.69 -11.29
CA GLU A 235 -11.03 27.81 -11.93
C GLU A 235 -11.66 26.43 -12.15
N LYS A 236 -11.59 25.94 -13.39
CA LYS A 236 -11.84 24.52 -13.67
C LYS A 236 -10.63 23.73 -13.19
N ARG A 237 -10.79 22.91 -12.15
CA ARG A 237 -9.74 22.01 -11.67
C ARG A 237 -10.05 20.59 -12.08
N TYR A 238 -9.00 19.88 -12.42
CA TYR A 238 -9.10 18.51 -12.92
C TYR A 238 -8.42 17.57 -11.94
N LYS A 239 -9.10 16.48 -11.54
CA LYS A 239 -8.50 15.41 -10.75
C LYS A 239 -8.19 14.24 -11.66
N GLY A 240 -6.90 13.95 -11.78
CA GLY A 240 -6.35 12.77 -12.45
C GLY A 240 -7.07 11.49 -12.05
N ARG A 241 -7.51 10.67 -13.02
CA ARG A 241 -7.80 9.25 -12.73
C ARG A 241 -6.57 8.59 -12.10
N PRO A 242 -6.75 7.59 -11.21
CA PRO A 242 -5.63 6.95 -10.54
C PRO A 242 -4.70 6.22 -11.54
N ALA A 243 -3.43 6.10 -11.17
CA ALA A 243 -2.52 5.17 -11.84
C ALA A 243 -2.89 3.73 -11.50
N ALA A 244 -2.37 2.76 -12.28
CA ALA A 244 -2.55 1.35 -11.97
C ALA A 244 -1.97 1.01 -10.59
N LEU A 245 -2.58 0.05 -9.93
CA LEU A 245 -2.34 -0.22 -8.52
C LEU A 245 -1.02 -0.96 -8.31
N ASN A 246 -0.17 -0.46 -7.41
CA ASN A 246 1.03 -1.14 -6.94
C ASN A 246 0.87 -1.58 -5.47
N THR A 247 1.86 -2.29 -4.93
CA THR A 247 1.82 -2.81 -3.56
C THR A 247 1.73 -1.71 -2.51
N VAL A 248 2.48 -0.62 -2.68
CA VAL A 248 2.53 0.48 -1.70
C VAL A 248 1.19 1.18 -1.61
N GLU A 249 0.58 1.51 -2.74
CA GLU A 249 -0.73 2.16 -2.78
C GLU A 249 -1.83 1.25 -2.22
N LEU A 250 -1.80 -0.04 -2.55
CA LEU A 250 -2.73 -1.03 -1.99
C LEU A 250 -2.68 -1.04 -0.45
N MET A 251 -1.47 -1.10 0.13
CA MET A 251 -1.31 -1.08 1.59
C MET A 251 -1.75 0.24 2.22
N ARG A 252 -1.44 1.36 1.57
CA ARG A 252 -1.78 2.70 2.06
C ARG A 252 -3.30 2.86 2.18
N ILE A 253 -4.03 2.50 1.12
CA ILE A 253 -5.50 2.57 1.10
C ILE A 253 -6.13 1.50 2.00
N ALA A 254 -5.56 0.29 2.06
CA ALA A 254 -6.03 -0.72 2.99
C ALA A 254 -5.92 -0.24 4.45
N SER A 255 -4.85 0.47 4.80
CA SER A 255 -4.66 1.05 6.13
C SER A 255 -5.61 2.23 6.40
N SER A 256 -5.62 3.26 5.55
CA SER A 256 -6.39 4.48 5.80
C SER A 256 -7.88 4.35 5.50
N GLY A 257 -8.24 3.57 4.48
CA GLY A 257 -9.62 3.42 3.99
C GLY A 257 -10.32 2.16 4.51
N LEU A 258 -9.61 1.03 4.58
CA LEU A 258 -10.20 -0.24 5.02
C LEU A 258 -9.90 -0.60 6.48
N GLY A 259 -9.02 0.15 7.16
CA GLY A 259 -8.63 -0.11 8.53
C GLY A 259 -7.84 -1.42 8.72
N MET A 260 -7.24 -1.95 7.65
CA MET A 260 -6.45 -3.18 7.67
C MET A 260 -4.98 -2.89 7.94
N ALA A 261 -4.35 -3.70 8.79
CA ALA A 261 -2.89 -3.63 8.95
C ALA A 261 -2.19 -3.98 7.62
N PRO A 262 -1.03 -3.38 7.29
CA PRO A 262 -0.31 -3.68 6.06
C PRO A 262 0.03 -5.17 5.90
N SER A 263 0.39 -5.85 7.01
CA SER A 263 0.67 -7.29 7.01
C SER A 263 -0.58 -8.13 6.73
N HIS A 264 -1.72 -7.74 7.29
CA HIS A 264 -3.02 -8.38 7.04
C HIS A 264 -3.49 -8.19 5.60
N CYS A 265 -3.34 -6.96 5.07
CA CYS A 265 -3.61 -6.64 3.67
C CYS A 265 -2.83 -7.54 2.72
N MET A 266 -1.50 -7.64 2.90
CA MET A 266 -0.67 -8.50 2.04
C MET A 266 -0.98 -9.98 2.19
N SER A 267 -1.31 -10.45 3.40
CA SER A 267 -1.76 -11.83 3.59
C SER A 267 -3.05 -12.14 2.83
N ILE A 268 -3.99 -11.20 2.78
CA ILE A 268 -5.24 -11.36 2.03
C ILE A 268 -4.99 -11.30 0.54
N ALA A 269 -4.20 -10.33 0.07
CA ALA A 269 -3.85 -10.19 -1.34
C ALA A 269 -3.18 -11.47 -1.87
N GLU A 270 -2.29 -12.08 -1.08
CA GLU A 270 -1.64 -13.35 -1.38
C GLU A 270 -2.65 -14.51 -1.52
N GLN A 271 -3.66 -14.54 -0.64
CA GLN A 271 -4.75 -15.53 -0.73
C GLN A 271 -5.61 -15.33 -1.99
N LEU A 272 -5.92 -14.06 -2.33
CA LEU A 272 -6.68 -13.74 -3.54
C LEU A 272 -5.90 -14.13 -4.79
N TYR A 273 -4.59 -13.87 -4.83
CA TYR A 273 -3.69 -14.29 -5.91
C TYR A 273 -3.65 -15.81 -6.04
N THR A 274 -3.42 -16.53 -4.94
CA THR A 274 -3.35 -18.01 -4.94
C THR A 274 -4.67 -18.65 -5.42
N GLN A 275 -5.80 -17.99 -5.16
CA GLN A 275 -7.12 -18.39 -5.65
C GLN A 275 -7.40 -17.95 -7.09
N GLY A 276 -6.52 -17.14 -7.69
CA GLY A 276 -6.61 -16.63 -9.06
C GLY A 276 -7.56 -15.44 -9.25
N PHE A 277 -7.91 -14.72 -8.18
CA PHE A 277 -8.79 -13.54 -8.24
C PHE A 277 -8.07 -12.27 -8.69
N ILE A 278 -6.77 -12.15 -8.38
CA ILE A 278 -5.96 -10.98 -8.71
C ILE A 278 -4.61 -11.41 -9.30
N SER A 279 -3.95 -10.48 -9.98
CA SER A 279 -2.54 -10.62 -10.37
C SER A 279 -1.63 -10.57 -9.14
N TYR A 280 -0.36 -10.90 -9.34
CA TYR A 280 0.62 -10.99 -8.27
C TYR A 280 0.72 -9.67 -7.47
N PRO A 281 0.53 -9.68 -6.13
CA PRO A 281 0.31 -8.47 -5.37
C PRO A 281 1.60 -7.77 -4.90
N ARG A 282 2.78 -8.33 -5.21
CA ARG A 282 4.08 -7.70 -4.94
C ARG A 282 4.67 -7.15 -6.23
N THR A 283 4.38 -5.88 -6.49
CA THR A 283 4.78 -5.14 -7.68
C THR A 283 4.97 -3.66 -7.35
N GLU A 284 6.01 -3.05 -7.90
CA GLU A 284 6.19 -1.59 -7.89
C GLU A 284 5.65 -0.95 -9.19
N THR A 285 5.33 -1.77 -10.19
CA THR A 285 4.84 -1.34 -11.49
C THR A 285 3.42 -0.75 -11.41
N THR A 286 3.26 0.41 -12.03
CA THR A 286 1.99 1.16 -12.14
C THR A 286 1.55 1.35 -13.60
N GLN A 287 2.22 0.67 -14.53
CA GLN A 287 1.96 0.71 -15.97
C GLN A 287 1.39 -0.63 -16.44
N TYR A 288 0.18 -0.63 -17.02
CA TYR A 288 -0.32 -1.84 -17.68
C TYR A 288 0.52 -2.18 -18.93
N PRO A 289 0.71 -3.46 -19.26
CA PRO A 289 1.35 -3.91 -20.49
C PRO A 289 0.70 -3.31 -21.75
N GLN A 290 1.47 -3.12 -22.83
CA GLN A 290 0.95 -2.53 -24.07
C GLN A 290 -0.21 -3.32 -24.70
N ASN A 291 -0.22 -4.63 -24.51
CA ASN A 291 -1.23 -5.56 -25.02
C ASN A 291 -2.32 -5.91 -23.99
N PHE A 292 -2.47 -5.10 -22.93
CA PHE A 292 -3.46 -5.34 -21.89
C PHE A 292 -4.89 -5.10 -22.41
N ASP A 293 -5.69 -6.17 -22.41
CA ASP A 293 -7.09 -6.14 -22.87
C ASP A 293 -8.04 -5.77 -21.72
N ALA A 294 -8.10 -4.47 -21.40
CA ALA A 294 -9.00 -3.94 -20.38
C ALA A 294 -10.47 -4.26 -20.67
N ARG A 295 -10.89 -4.25 -21.95
CA ARG A 295 -12.29 -4.43 -22.33
C ARG A 295 -12.80 -5.83 -21.98
N SER A 296 -12.03 -6.86 -22.31
CA SER A 296 -12.41 -8.23 -21.98
C SER A 296 -12.48 -8.46 -20.47
N LEU A 297 -11.54 -7.87 -19.71
CA LEU A 297 -11.55 -7.98 -18.26
C LEU A 297 -12.75 -7.28 -17.61
N VAL A 298 -13.08 -6.04 -18.03
CA VAL A 298 -14.28 -5.36 -17.51
C VAL A 298 -15.55 -6.16 -17.84
N LYS A 299 -15.61 -6.77 -19.03
CA LYS A 299 -16.73 -7.65 -19.43
C LYS A 299 -16.84 -8.90 -18.55
N GLU A 300 -15.72 -9.50 -18.17
CA GLU A 300 -15.71 -10.63 -17.22
C GLU A 300 -16.27 -10.23 -15.85
N LEU A 301 -16.00 -9.00 -15.41
CA LEU A 301 -16.47 -8.47 -14.13
C LEU A 301 -17.99 -8.18 -14.11
N GLU A 302 -18.66 -8.03 -15.25
CA GLU A 302 -20.13 -7.85 -15.33
C GLU A 302 -20.90 -9.03 -14.71
N SER A 303 -20.28 -10.21 -14.66
CA SER A 303 -20.89 -11.42 -14.08
C SER A 303 -20.85 -11.45 -12.55
N ASP A 304 -20.22 -10.46 -11.91
CA ASP A 304 -20.20 -10.34 -10.45
C ASP A 304 -21.54 -9.81 -9.92
N ALA A 305 -22.06 -10.43 -8.86
CA ALA A 305 -23.38 -10.08 -8.32
C ALA A 305 -23.42 -8.70 -7.63
N VAL A 306 -22.28 -8.20 -7.16
CA VAL A 306 -22.18 -6.92 -6.43
C VAL A 306 -21.49 -5.87 -7.28
N LEU A 307 -20.39 -6.25 -7.94
CA LEU A 307 -19.53 -5.36 -8.72
C LEU A 307 -19.93 -5.29 -10.19
N GLY A 308 -20.76 -6.22 -10.68
CA GLY A 308 -21.21 -6.29 -12.06
C GLY A 308 -21.92 -5.03 -12.55
N PRO A 309 -22.87 -4.44 -11.79
CA PRO A 309 -23.49 -3.17 -12.16
C PRO A 309 -22.48 -2.04 -12.40
N LEU A 310 -21.40 -2.01 -11.63
CA LEU A 310 -20.33 -1.01 -11.76
C LEU A 310 -19.49 -1.24 -13.03
N ALA A 311 -19.18 -2.51 -13.32
CA ALA A 311 -18.48 -2.89 -14.55
C ALA A 311 -19.32 -2.58 -15.81
N SER A 312 -20.62 -2.87 -15.78
CA SER A 312 -21.55 -2.54 -16.88
C SER A 312 -21.67 -1.03 -17.09
N LEU A 313 -21.73 -0.25 -16.01
CA LEU A 313 -21.72 1.21 -16.10
C LEU A 313 -20.43 1.70 -16.77
N THR A 314 -19.28 1.16 -16.35
CA THR A 314 -17.96 1.50 -16.89
C THR A 314 -17.87 1.19 -18.39
N LEU A 315 -18.38 0.03 -18.84
CA LEU A 315 -18.42 -0.33 -20.25
C LEU A 315 -19.35 0.57 -21.07
N SER A 316 -20.53 0.89 -20.53
CA SER A 316 -21.53 1.71 -21.22
C SER A 316 -21.08 3.17 -21.40
N SER A 317 -20.30 3.67 -20.44
CA SER A 317 -19.73 5.03 -20.46
C SER A 317 -18.50 5.15 -21.36
N GLY A 318 -17.93 4.02 -21.79
CA GLY A 318 -16.74 3.97 -22.63
C GLY A 318 -15.45 3.82 -21.81
N LEU A 319 -14.52 3.03 -22.34
CA LEU A 319 -13.22 2.79 -21.71
C LEU A 319 -12.18 3.78 -22.21
N HIS A 320 -11.41 4.31 -21.29
CA HIS A 320 -10.27 5.19 -21.55
C HIS A 320 -8.97 4.43 -21.31
N ALA A 321 -7.93 4.81 -22.04
CA ALA A 321 -6.59 4.29 -21.78
C ALA A 321 -6.18 4.63 -20.35
N ALA A 322 -5.57 3.70 -19.62
CA ALA A 322 -5.08 4.00 -18.28
C ALA A 322 -4.06 5.15 -18.29
N ARG A 323 -3.95 5.85 -17.15
CA ARG A 323 -2.91 6.87 -16.98
C ARG A 323 -1.53 6.21 -17.12
N LYS A 324 -0.61 6.90 -17.79
CA LYS A 324 0.78 6.44 -17.93
C LYS A 324 1.42 6.30 -16.54
N GLY A 325 1.94 5.11 -16.25
CA GLY A 325 2.67 4.79 -15.03
C GLY A 325 4.15 4.54 -15.29
N CYS A 326 4.77 3.81 -14.36
CA CYS A 326 6.14 3.32 -14.43
C CYS A 326 6.14 1.78 -14.48
N ASP A 327 6.95 1.19 -15.34
CA ASP A 327 7.22 -0.25 -15.38
C ASP A 327 8.65 -0.47 -14.89
N VAL A 328 8.80 -1.24 -13.81
CA VAL A 328 10.12 -1.54 -13.22
C VAL A 328 10.64 -2.92 -13.65
N GLY A 329 9.89 -3.64 -14.49
CA GLY A 329 10.29 -4.94 -15.03
C GLY A 329 10.08 -6.13 -14.10
N ASP A 330 9.25 -5.98 -13.06
CA ASP A 330 8.88 -7.04 -12.12
C ASP A 330 7.61 -7.77 -12.58
N HIS A 331 6.45 -7.25 -12.20
CA HIS A 331 5.12 -7.80 -12.43
C HIS A 331 4.19 -6.69 -12.91
N PRO A 332 3.19 -6.98 -13.75
CA PRO A 332 2.15 -6.02 -14.07
C PRO A 332 1.43 -5.51 -12.81
N PRO A 333 0.75 -4.36 -12.89
CA PRO A 333 0.01 -3.80 -11.76
C PRO A 333 -1.00 -4.79 -11.16
N ILE A 334 -1.33 -4.58 -9.89
CA ILE A 334 -2.34 -5.37 -9.18
C ILE A 334 -3.69 -5.15 -9.84
N THR A 335 -4.24 -6.21 -10.42
CA THR A 335 -5.39 -6.17 -11.32
C THR A 335 -6.31 -7.36 -11.01
N PRO A 336 -7.64 -7.21 -11.05
CA PRO A 336 -8.53 -8.37 -10.97
C PRO A 336 -8.32 -9.29 -12.18
N MET A 337 -8.38 -10.60 -11.96
CA MET A 337 -8.17 -11.62 -13.00
C MET A 337 -9.43 -12.44 -13.28
N LYS A 338 -10.43 -12.40 -12.40
CA LYS A 338 -11.75 -12.99 -12.58
C LYS A 338 -12.77 -12.41 -11.61
N CYS A 339 -14.06 -12.57 -11.89
CA CYS A 339 -15.15 -12.22 -10.97
C CYS A 339 -15.35 -13.26 -9.85
N ASP A 340 -15.97 -12.85 -8.73
CA ASP A 340 -16.43 -13.78 -7.68
C ASP A 340 -17.91 -14.13 -7.87
N SER A 341 -18.25 -14.68 -9.04
CA SER A 341 -19.61 -15.09 -9.39
C SER A 341 -20.25 -16.08 -8.40
N THR A 342 -19.42 -16.85 -7.67
CA THR A 342 -19.87 -17.85 -6.70
C THR A 342 -19.89 -17.37 -5.25
N ARG A 343 -19.61 -16.09 -4.98
CA ARG A 343 -19.57 -15.49 -3.63
C ARG A 343 -18.71 -16.28 -2.64
N ARG A 344 -17.50 -16.64 -3.06
CA ARG A 344 -16.53 -17.35 -2.21
C ARG A 344 -15.82 -16.39 -1.26
N LEU A 345 -15.69 -15.13 -1.64
CA LEU A 345 -14.99 -14.12 -0.86
C LEU A 345 -15.95 -13.54 0.18
N SER A 346 -15.46 -13.38 1.40
CA SER A 346 -16.22 -12.79 2.51
C SER A 346 -15.31 -11.98 3.44
N GLY A 347 -15.93 -11.12 4.27
CA GLY A 347 -15.19 -10.28 5.21
C GLY A 347 -14.12 -9.43 4.53
N ASP A 348 -12.92 -9.40 5.12
CA ASP A 348 -11.82 -8.60 4.60
C ASP A 348 -11.30 -9.07 3.23
N GLN A 349 -11.47 -10.35 2.86
CA GLN A 349 -11.13 -10.82 1.51
C GLN A 349 -11.97 -10.12 0.45
N PHE A 350 -13.29 -10.04 0.68
CA PHE A 350 -14.19 -9.35 -0.24
C PHE A 350 -13.92 -7.85 -0.24
N ARG A 351 -13.73 -7.23 0.94
CA ARG A 351 -13.45 -5.78 1.04
C ARG A 351 -12.19 -5.37 0.28
N LEU A 352 -11.11 -6.17 0.36
CA LEU A 352 -9.88 -5.88 -0.39
C LEU A 352 -10.05 -6.13 -1.89
N PHE A 353 -10.73 -7.23 -2.27
CA PHE A 353 -11.02 -7.53 -3.67
C PHE A 353 -11.91 -6.48 -4.32
N GLU A 354 -12.97 -6.04 -3.63
CA GLU A 354 -13.85 -4.94 -4.03
C GLU A 354 -13.06 -3.67 -4.32
N TYR A 355 -12.15 -3.28 -3.42
CA TYR A 355 -11.28 -2.13 -3.66
C TYR A 355 -10.40 -2.31 -4.91
N ILE A 356 -9.76 -3.48 -5.08
CA ILE A 356 -8.91 -3.75 -6.25
C ILE A 356 -9.72 -3.64 -7.56
N VAL A 357 -10.95 -4.16 -7.58
CA VAL A 357 -11.85 -4.05 -8.73
C VAL A 357 -12.26 -2.60 -8.98
N GLN A 358 -12.71 -1.88 -7.95
CA GLN A 358 -13.10 -0.47 -8.05
C GLN A 358 -11.94 0.40 -8.53
N HIS A 359 -10.74 0.21 -7.98
CA HIS A 359 -9.54 0.93 -8.39
C HIS A 359 -9.18 0.63 -9.84
N PHE A 360 -9.23 -0.65 -10.25
CA PHE A 360 -9.04 -1.04 -11.65
C PHE A 360 -10.03 -0.33 -12.58
N LEU A 361 -11.33 -0.38 -12.29
CA LEU A 361 -12.37 0.28 -13.09
C LEU A 361 -12.10 1.80 -13.17
N ALA A 362 -11.76 2.44 -12.05
CA ALA A 362 -11.38 3.85 -11.99
C ALA A 362 -10.16 4.20 -12.86
N THR A 363 -9.22 3.26 -13.08
CA THR A 363 -8.08 3.51 -13.97
C THR A 363 -8.45 3.55 -15.46
N VAL A 364 -9.59 2.95 -15.84
CA VAL A 364 -10.05 2.84 -17.24
C VAL A 364 -11.31 3.67 -17.52
N THR A 365 -11.74 4.50 -16.58
CA THR A 365 -12.87 5.42 -16.75
C THR A 365 -12.41 6.79 -17.23
N ALA A 366 -13.38 7.62 -17.61
CA ALA A 366 -13.14 9.02 -17.93
C ALA A 366 -12.59 9.79 -16.73
N ASP A 367 -11.95 10.88 -17.09
CA ASP A 367 -11.40 11.91 -16.25
C ASP A 367 -12.50 12.75 -15.59
N GLU A 368 -12.27 13.17 -14.34
CA GLU A 368 -13.25 13.94 -13.57
C GLU A 368 -12.99 15.45 -13.61
N ASP A 369 -13.96 16.20 -14.13
CA ASP A 369 -13.96 17.67 -14.17
C ASP A 369 -14.64 18.25 -12.91
N PHE A 370 -13.93 19.06 -12.14
CA PHE A 370 -14.47 19.79 -11.00
C PHE A 370 -14.51 21.30 -11.26
N PHE A 371 -15.56 21.95 -10.75
CA PHE A 371 -15.69 23.41 -10.73
C PHE A 371 -15.52 23.89 -9.30
N LEU A 372 -14.60 24.82 -9.08
CA LEU A 372 -14.30 25.37 -7.75
C LEU A 372 -14.94 26.76 -7.63
N SER A 373 -16.18 26.82 -7.14
CA SER A 373 -16.82 28.05 -6.67
C SER A 373 -17.77 27.70 -5.53
N GLY A 374 -17.17 27.53 -4.36
CA GLY A 374 -17.65 26.54 -3.41
C GLY A 374 -17.60 25.11 -3.99
N ARG A 375 -17.58 24.11 -3.10
CA ARG A 375 -17.42 22.72 -3.55
C ARG A 375 -18.73 22.25 -4.21
N VAL A 376 -18.70 22.05 -5.53
CA VAL A 376 -19.77 21.39 -6.28
C VAL A 376 -19.16 20.48 -7.35
N VAL A 377 -19.44 19.18 -7.27
CA VAL A 377 -19.05 18.18 -8.28
C VAL A 377 -20.06 18.19 -9.44
N LEU A 378 -19.62 18.43 -10.68
CA LEU A 378 -20.54 18.45 -11.85
C LEU A 378 -20.69 17.08 -12.52
N VAL A 379 -19.60 16.34 -12.68
CA VAL A 379 -19.58 15.00 -13.28
C VAL A 379 -18.67 14.13 -12.41
N PRO A 380 -19.20 13.22 -11.60
CA PRO A 380 -18.43 12.47 -10.59
C PRO A 380 -17.34 11.51 -11.08
N GLY A 381 -17.16 11.33 -12.39
CA GLY A 381 -16.06 10.54 -13.00
C GLY A 381 -15.66 9.27 -12.23
N PHE A 382 -14.39 9.18 -11.81
CA PHE A 382 -13.89 8.06 -11.02
C PHE A 382 -14.25 8.14 -9.52
N THR A 383 -14.59 9.33 -8.98
CA THR A 383 -15.03 9.43 -7.58
C THR A 383 -16.42 8.83 -7.34
N ALA A 384 -17.22 8.58 -8.38
CA ALA A 384 -18.42 7.73 -8.31
C ALA A 384 -18.11 6.25 -8.02
N ILE A 385 -16.87 5.83 -8.30
CA ILE A 385 -16.39 4.48 -8.04
C ILE A 385 -15.65 4.47 -6.69
N LEU A 386 -14.76 5.45 -6.47
CA LEU A 386 -13.95 5.59 -5.26
C LEU A 386 -14.55 6.65 -4.33
N ASN A 387 -15.73 6.38 -3.79
CA ASN A 387 -16.53 7.37 -3.03
C ASN A 387 -15.80 8.00 -1.83
N TRP A 388 -14.85 7.32 -1.19
CA TRP A 388 -14.05 7.90 -0.10
C TRP A 388 -13.05 8.98 -0.57
N THR A 389 -12.86 9.12 -1.89
CA THR A 389 -12.07 10.18 -2.50
C THR A 389 -12.92 11.32 -3.06
N SER A 390 -14.25 11.22 -2.94
CA SER A 390 -15.19 12.26 -3.34
C SER A 390 -14.97 13.54 -2.53
N VAL A 391 -15.30 14.68 -3.15
CA VAL A 391 -15.26 15.97 -2.48
C VAL A 391 -16.48 16.07 -1.58
N ASP A 392 -16.26 16.30 -0.29
CA ASP A 392 -17.34 16.43 0.69
C ASP A 392 -18.08 17.77 0.49
N ASP A 393 -19.25 17.69 -0.15
CA ASP A 393 -20.19 18.81 -0.40
C ASP A 393 -21.17 19.04 0.77
N SER A 394 -21.02 18.31 1.88
CA SER A 394 -21.90 18.42 3.06
C SER A 394 -21.56 19.60 3.99
N ASN A 395 -20.37 20.20 3.84
CA ASN A 395 -19.97 21.37 4.62
C ASN A 395 -20.53 22.66 3.99
N ASP A 396 -21.65 23.13 4.53
CA ASP A 396 -22.35 24.35 4.10
C ASP A 396 -21.46 25.60 4.16
N ASP A 397 -20.45 25.60 5.05
CA ASP A 397 -19.42 26.64 5.19
C ASP A 397 -18.52 26.81 3.94
N THR A 398 -18.57 25.89 2.97
CA THR A 398 -17.78 25.97 1.74
C THR A 398 -18.56 26.39 0.50
N LYS A 399 -19.88 26.64 0.59
CA LYS A 399 -20.68 27.08 -0.56
C LYS A 399 -20.70 28.61 -0.66
N LEU A 400 -20.16 29.13 -1.75
CA LEU A 400 -20.24 30.55 -2.08
C LEU A 400 -21.55 30.84 -2.85
N PRO A 401 -22.23 31.97 -2.60
CA PRO A 401 -23.34 32.39 -3.44
C PRO A 401 -22.90 32.58 -4.89
N ALA A 402 -23.70 32.11 -5.84
CA ALA A 402 -23.37 32.13 -7.27
C ALA A 402 -23.52 33.52 -7.91
N ASP A 403 -24.10 34.48 -7.19
CA ASP A 403 -24.50 35.81 -7.65
C ASP A 403 -23.56 36.94 -7.19
N LEU A 404 -22.39 36.59 -6.64
CA LEU A 404 -21.36 37.55 -6.28
C LEU A 404 -20.78 38.23 -7.52
N THR A 405 -20.78 39.57 -7.53
CA THR A 405 -20.32 40.38 -8.68
C THR A 405 -19.16 41.30 -8.31
N ILE A 406 -18.19 41.47 -9.21
CA ILE A 406 -17.06 42.40 -9.02
C ILE A 406 -17.60 43.82 -8.79
N GLY A 407 -17.09 44.49 -7.76
CA GLY A 407 -17.52 45.82 -7.33
C GLY A 407 -18.73 45.83 -6.40
N GLN A 408 -19.38 44.68 -6.17
CA GLN A 408 -20.48 44.57 -5.20
C GLN A 408 -20.00 44.95 -3.80
N LYS A 409 -20.81 45.75 -3.12
CA LYS A 409 -20.60 46.15 -1.74
C LYS A 409 -21.32 45.20 -0.80
N LEU A 410 -20.61 44.70 0.20
CA LEU A 410 -21.18 43.90 1.27
C LEU A 410 -21.02 44.65 2.59
N LYS A 411 -22.08 44.67 3.40
CA LYS A 411 -22.05 45.28 4.72
C LYS A 411 -21.41 44.30 5.70
N ILE A 412 -20.44 44.77 6.47
CA ILE A 412 -19.83 43.97 7.53
C ILE A 412 -20.86 43.80 8.66
N SER A 413 -21.21 42.55 8.98
CA SER A 413 -22.15 42.22 10.05
C SER A 413 -21.44 41.94 11.38
N ASP A 414 -20.26 41.32 11.34
CA ASP A 414 -19.50 40.97 12.54
C ASP A 414 -17.99 40.96 12.27
N VAL A 415 -17.20 41.34 13.28
CA VAL A 415 -15.74 41.30 13.24
C VAL A 415 -15.22 40.80 14.58
N LYS A 416 -14.64 39.61 14.58
CA LYS A 416 -14.10 38.95 15.76
C LYS A 416 -12.62 38.69 15.59
N VAL A 417 -11.87 38.98 16.65
CA VAL A 417 -10.50 38.49 16.83
C VAL A 417 -10.60 37.23 17.67
N ILE A 418 -10.22 36.10 17.08
CA ILE A 418 -10.26 34.81 17.74
C ILE A 418 -8.85 34.39 18.06
N GLU A 419 -8.57 34.21 19.34
CA GLU A 419 -7.36 33.58 19.82
C GLU A 419 -7.44 32.07 19.61
N ARG A 420 -6.39 31.50 19.04
CA ARG A 420 -6.18 30.07 18.84
C ARG A 420 -4.75 29.75 19.24
N GLU A 421 -4.47 28.48 19.44
CA GLU A 421 -3.12 27.99 19.67
C GLU A 421 -2.72 27.03 18.57
N THR A 422 -1.45 27.07 18.16
CA THR A 422 -0.91 26.05 17.27
C THR A 422 -0.95 24.69 17.96
N THR A 423 -1.33 23.64 17.24
CA THR A 423 -1.33 22.27 17.77
C THR A 423 -0.12 21.50 17.29
N ALA A 424 0.37 20.59 18.13
CA ALA A 424 1.41 19.64 17.74
C ALA A 424 0.93 18.77 16.55
N PRO A 425 1.85 18.22 15.74
CA PRO A 425 1.47 17.19 14.78
C PRO A 425 0.90 15.97 15.49
N ASP A 426 0.17 15.13 14.76
CA ASP A 426 -0.35 13.87 15.31
C ASP A 426 0.69 12.73 15.18
N TYR A 427 0.46 11.62 15.87
CA TYR A 427 1.25 10.41 15.68
C TYR A 427 1.12 9.88 14.24
N LEU A 428 2.18 9.23 13.75
CA LEU A 428 2.16 8.63 12.41
C LEU A 428 1.08 7.57 12.32
N THR A 429 0.27 7.59 11.27
CA THR A 429 -0.53 6.41 10.91
C THR A 429 0.35 5.36 10.23
N GLU A 430 -0.12 4.12 10.13
CA GLU A 430 0.56 3.10 9.31
C GLU A 430 0.69 3.55 7.83
N SER A 431 -0.32 4.23 7.27
CA SER A 431 -0.27 4.77 5.90
C SER A 431 0.79 5.86 5.71
N GLU A 432 0.96 6.75 6.69
CA GLU A 432 2.03 7.75 6.70
C GLU A 432 3.41 7.10 6.85
N LEU A 433 3.54 6.07 7.72
CA LEU A 433 4.79 5.34 7.89
C LEU A 433 5.19 4.59 6.61
N ILE A 434 4.24 3.95 5.92
CA ILE A 434 4.47 3.33 4.61
C ILE A 434 5.04 4.36 3.63
N SER A 435 4.43 5.55 3.58
CA SER A 435 4.85 6.63 2.67
C SER A 435 6.27 7.12 3.00
N LEU A 436 6.61 7.25 4.28
CA LEU A 436 7.96 7.62 4.72
C LEU A 436 9.00 6.56 4.38
N MET A 437 8.65 5.28 4.52
CA MET A 437 9.53 4.16 4.17
C MET A 437 9.82 4.13 2.67
N GLU A 438 8.79 4.25 1.83
CA GLU A 438 8.93 4.34 0.37
C GLU A 438 9.76 5.56 -0.05
N GLN A 439 9.46 6.75 0.50
CA GLN A 439 10.19 7.98 0.20
C GLN A 439 11.69 7.89 0.49
N HIS A 440 12.07 7.15 1.54
CA HIS A 440 13.47 6.97 1.94
C HIS A 440 14.10 5.69 1.38
N GLY A 441 13.39 4.94 0.55
CA GLY A 441 13.89 3.72 -0.08
C GLY A 441 14.22 2.59 0.90
N ILE A 442 13.49 2.50 2.03
CA ILE A 442 13.65 1.39 2.99
C ILE A 442 12.42 0.49 2.95
N GLY A 443 12.64 -0.82 3.14
CA GLY A 443 11.56 -1.81 3.06
C GLY A 443 11.13 -2.12 1.62
N THR A 444 12.02 -1.99 0.64
CA THR A 444 11.80 -2.35 -0.77
C THR A 444 11.44 -3.83 -0.94
N ASP A 445 11.07 -4.25 -2.15
CA ASP A 445 10.70 -5.64 -2.46
C ASP A 445 9.54 -6.16 -1.58
N ALA A 446 8.52 -5.31 -1.37
CA ALA A 446 7.34 -5.62 -0.56
C ALA A 446 7.64 -6.07 0.90
N SER A 447 8.74 -5.57 1.50
CA SER A 447 9.12 -5.87 2.89
C SER A 447 8.61 -4.85 3.92
N ILE A 448 8.06 -3.70 3.50
CA ILE A 448 7.41 -2.71 4.37
C ILE A 448 6.45 -3.35 5.41
N PRO A 449 5.48 -4.22 5.04
CA PRO A 449 4.58 -4.83 6.01
C PRO A 449 5.29 -5.59 7.12
N VAL A 450 6.39 -6.27 6.77
CA VAL A 450 7.15 -7.12 7.69
C VAL A 450 7.82 -6.26 8.74
N HIS A 451 8.44 -5.14 8.34
CA HIS A 451 9.13 -4.25 9.27
C HIS A 451 8.16 -3.49 10.19
N ILE A 452 7.02 -3.02 9.67
CA ILE A 452 5.96 -2.42 10.49
C ILE A 452 5.40 -3.44 11.49
N ASN A 453 5.08 -4.65 11.02
CA ASN A 453 4.58 -5.71 11.90
C ASN A 453 5.62 -6.12 12.96
N ASN A 454 6.91 -6.14 12.61
CA ASN A 454 7.99 -6.48 13.52
C ASN A 454 8.08 -5.50 14.71
N ILE A 455 8.01 -4.18 14.46
CA ILE A 455 8.06 -3.19 15.54
C ILE A 455 6.81 -3.26 16.43
N CYS A 456 5.65 -3.60 15.87
CA CYS A 456 4.43 -3.81 16.65
C CYS A 456 4.51 -5.08 17.51
N GLN A 457 4.88 -6.22 16.94
CA GLN A 457 4.97 -7.52 17.66
C GLN A 457 6.01 -7.52 18.77
N ARG A 458 7.07 -6.72 18.62
CA ARG A 458 8.13 -6.56 19.62
C ARG A 458 7.80 -5.53 20.69
N ASN A 459 6.59 -4.97 20.68
CA ASN A 459 6.12 -3.95 21.62
C ASN A 459 6.97 -2.66 21.62
N TYR A 460 7.58 -2.33 20.49
CA TYR A 460 8.27 -1.06 20.28
C TYR A 460 7.29 0.08 20.01
N VAL A 461 6.21 -0.26 19.31
CA VAL A 461 5.13 0.64 18.98
C VAL A 461 3.80 -0.06 19.23
N THR A 462 2.83 0.67 19.75
CA THR A 462 1.44 0.22 19.81
C THR A 462 0.60 0.93 18.75
N VAL A 463 -0.38 0.22 18.20
CA VAL A 463 -1.34 0.78 17.25
C VAL A 463 -2.57 1.25 18.02
N SER A 464 -2.87 2.55 17.96
CA SER A 464 -4.09 3.13 18.53
C SER A 464 -5.33 2.59 17.82
N SER A 465 -6.39 2.35 18.60
CA SER A 465 -7.72 1.97 18.08
C SER A 465 -8.37 3.10 17.27
N SER A 466 -8.03 4.37 17.55
CA SER A 466 -8.48 5.52 16.76
C SER A 466 -7.46 5.87 15.67
N GLY A 467 -7.86 5.69 14.41
CA GLY A 467 -7.07 6.11 13.24
C GLY A 467 -5.77 5.33 12.99
N ARG A 468 -5.58 4.16 13.60
CA ARG A 468 -4.42 3.27 13.40
C ARG A 468 -3.06 3.98 13.53
N LYS A 469 -2.96 4.83 14.55
CA LYS A 469 -1.75 5.62 14.85
C LYS A 469 -0.71 4.81 15.61
N LEU A 470 0.55 5.03 15.29
CA LEU A 470 1.72 4.33 15.81
C LEU A 470 2.33 5.15 16.95
N ILE A 471 2.19 4.65 18.18
CA ILE A 471 2.65 5.31 19.41
C ILE A 471 3.85 4.52 19.98
N PRO A 472 5.06 5.12 20.06
CA PRO A 472 6.21 4.47 20.67
C PRO A 472 5.99 4.13 22.15
N THR A 473 6.51 2.98 22.60
CA THR A 473 6.41 2.55 24.01
C THR A 473 7.59 3.03 24.86
N ARG A 474 7.43 2.98 26.19
CA ARG A 474 8.47 3.40 27.16
C ARG A 474 9.77 2.58 27.10
N LEU A 475 9.73 1.33 26.65
CA LEU A 475 10.91 0.46 26.51
C LEU A 475 11.98 1.07 25.60
N GLU A 476 11.57 1.92 24.66
CA GLU A 476 12.46 2.40 23.61
C GLU A 476 12.83 3.86 23.66
N HIS A 477 12.08 4.69 24.38
CA HIS A 477 12.54 6.05 24.70
C HIS A 477 13.96 6.00 25.28
N ASN A 478 14.18 5.10 26.25
CA ASN A 478 15.48 4.88 26.87
C ASN A 478 16.51 4.24 25.92
N SER A 479 16.08 3.38 24.99
CA SER A 479 17.00 2.66 24.09
C SER A 479 17.51 3.52 22.92
N LEU A 480 16.68 4.41 22.38
CA LEU A 480 17.05 5.32 21.30
C LEU A 480 17.71 6.60 21.80
N GLU A 481 17.33 7.15 22.97
CA GLU A 481 18.09 8.22 23.63
C GLU A 481 19.53 7.76 23.90
N VAL A 482 19.74 6.55 24.42
CA VAL A 482 21.08 6.01 24.64
C VAL A 482 21.87 5.90 23.33
N LYS A 483 21.23 5.53 22.21
CA LYS A 483 21.87 5.50 20.88
C LYS A 483 22.19 6.91 20.37
N ALA A 484 21.33 7.90 20.60
CA ALA A 484 21.55 9.30 20.24
C ALA A 484 22.65 9.96 21.09
N ASP A 485 22.70 9.66 22.39
CA ASP A 485 23.74 10.15 23.32
C ASP A 485 25.11 9.53 23.06
N LEU A 486 25.16 8.25 22.68
CA LEU A 486 26.38 7.60 22.19
C LEU A 486 26.91 8.26 20.90
N ARG A 487 26.02 8.62 19.96
CA ARG A 487 26.41 9.38 18.75
C ARG A 487 26.86 10.81 19.04
N ARG A 488 26.33 11.44 20.09
CA ARG A 488 26.67 12.80 20.51
C ARG A 488 27.90 12.87 21.44
N GLY A 489 28.55 11.75 21.74
CA GLY A 489 29.73 11.69 22.60
C GLY A 489 29.48 12.17 24.03
N LYS A 490 28.22 12.25 24.46
CA LYS A 490 27.89 12.64 25.84
C LYS A 490 28.21 11.47 26.76
N LYS A 491 29.11 11.68 27.72
CA LYS A 491 29.36 10.73 28.81
C LYS A 491 28.03 10.46 29.50
N LEU A 492 27.54 9.22 29.37
CA LEU A 492 26.47 8.67 30.22
C LEU A 492 26.90 8.90 31.68
N LYS A 493 26.23 9.81 32.39
CA LYS A 493 26.41 9.94 33.83
C LYS A 493 25.90 8.64 34.46
N ARG A 494 26.79 8.02 35.24
CA ARG A 494 26.56 6.76 35.94
C ARG A 494 25.42 6.87 36.92
#